data_AF-A0A928D0S5-F1
#
_entry.id   AF-A0A928D0S5-F1
#
_cell.length_a   1.000
_cell.length_b   1.000
_cell.length_c   1.000
_cell.angle_alpha   90.00
_cell.angle_beta   90.00
_cell.angle_gamma   90.00
#
_symmetry.space_group_name_H-M   'P 1'
#
loop_
_entity.id
_entity.type
_entity.pdbx_description
1 polymer ?
#
loop_
_entity_poly.entity_id
_entity_poly.type
_entity_poly.pdbx_seq_one_letter_code
_entity_poly.pdbx_strand_id
1 'polypeptide(L)'
;MENSGVTVMVNVEKEKSNAAWICGLIGFITSIPNILCTFLCAGVRVAAAGLSAGLSADGSNFDETAADAAAADAASGAAGFFWVIVLVSIVCFALSFLGKSKNSLITGVIVLLGGIFILINGFIGFGSMLWGTATGGLYIASGIVAILNKKRGN
;
A
#
# COMPACT_ATOMS: atom_id res chain seq x y z
N MET A 1 24.23 -1.83 62.98
CA MET A 1 24.74 -1.57 61.61
C MET A 1 23.57 -1.75 60.68
N GLU A 2 22.84 -0.67 60.43
CA GLU A 2 21.61 -0.66 59.65
C GLU A 2 22.01 -0.46 58.18
N ASN A 3 21.70 -1.47 57.35
CA ASN A 3 22.07 -1.49 55.95
C ASN A 3 21.03 -0.68 55.16
N SER A 4 21.30 0.61 54.99
CA SER A 4 20.47 1.53 54.21
C SER A 4 20.56 1.16 52.72
N GLY A 5 19.70 0.24 52.29
CA GLY A 5 19.54 -0.15 50.90
C GLY A 5 19.08 1.03 50.03
N VAL A 6 20.03 1.67 49.36
CA VAL A 6 19.73 2.67 48.33
C VAL A 6 19.05 1.96 47.16
N THR A 7 17.74 2.19 47.02
CA THR A 7 16.98 1.67 45.89
C THR A 7 17.20 2.61 44.70
N VAL A 8 18.15 2.27 43.83
CA VAL A 8 18.39 3.00 42.58
C VAL A 8 17.21 2.69 41.64
N MET A 9 16.25 3.61 41.54
CA MET A 9 15.24 3.56 40.50
C MET A 9 15.88 3.90 39.17
N VAL A 10 16.33 2.88 38.43
CA VAL A 10 16.76 3.03 37.03
C VAL A 10 15.50 3.31 36.22
N ASN A 11 15.23 4.60 35.96
CA ASN A 11 14.23 5.01 35.00
C ASN A 11 14.72 4.61 33.60
N VAL A 12 14.36 3.41 33.16
CA VAL A 12 14.56 2.99 31.77
C VAL A 12 13.53 3.74 30.94
N GLU A 13 13.91 4.89 30.38
CA GLU A 13 13.08 5.58 29.40
C GLU A 13 12.83 4.63 28.22
N LYS A 14 11.57 4.24 28.00
CA LYS A 14 11.19 3.44 26.83
C LYS A 14 11.24 4.34 25.59
N GLU A 15 12.36 4.31 24.87
CA GLU A 15 12.45 5.05 23.60
C GLU A 15 11.43 4.54 22.57
N LYS A 16 10.78 5.49 21.87
CA LYS A 16 9.87 5.20 20.75
C LYS A 16 10.67 4.75 19.54
N SER A 17 10.26 3.65 18.92
CA SER A 17 10.95 3.07 17.76
C SER A 17 10.82 3.94 16.52
N ASN A 18 11.93 4.09 15.79
CA ASN A 18 11.98 4.72 14.47
C ASN A 18 11.56 3.76 13.34
N ALA A 19 11.30 2.49 13.62
CA ALA A 19 11.01 1.51 12.57
C ALA A 19 9.76 1.85 11.74
N ALA A 20 8.78 2.58 12.29
CA ALA A 20 7.57 2.96 11.55
C ALA A 20 7.89 3.82 10.31
N TRP A 21 8.73 4.86 10.44
CA TRP A 21 9.07 5.73 9.32
C TRP A 21 10.06 5.08 8.35
N ILE A 22 10.99 4.26 8.86
CA ILE A 22 11.93 3.49 8.02
C ILE A 22 11.18 2.47 7.16
N CYS A 23 10.28 1.68 7.76
CA CYS A 23 9.42 0.75 7.01
C CYS A 23 8.51 1.50 6.03
N GLY A 24 8.03 2.69 6.40
CA GLY A 24 7.25 3.55 5.50
C GLY A 24 8.04 4.02 4.28
N LEU A 25 9.30 4.42 4.46
CA LEU A 25 10.19 4.83 3.37
C LEU A 25 10.51 3.68 2.43
N ILE A 26 10.87 2.51 2.97
CA ILE A 26 11.14 1.31 2.15
C ILE A 26 9.84 0.85 1.46
N GLY A 27 8.70 0.93 2.15
CA GLY A 27 7.38 0.69 1.57
C GLY A 27 7.10 1.60 0.38
N PHE A 28 7.40 2.89 0.49
CA PHE A 28 7.25 3.83 -0.62
C PHE A 28 8.19 3.52 -1.79
N ILE A 29 9.45 3.20 -1.53
CA ILE A 29 10.41 2.84 -2.59
C ILE A 29 9.95 1.58 -3.33
N THR A 30 9.50 0.56 -2.60
CA THR A 30 8.96 -0.68 -3.21
C THR A 30 7.63 -0.46 -3.93
N SER A 31 6.87 0.59 -3.57
CA SER A 31 5.64 0.95 -4.27
C SER A 31 5.89 1.45 -5.69
N ILE A 32 7.06 1.99 -6.00
CA ILE A 32 7.38 2.51 -7.34
C ILE A 32 7.33 1.38 -8.39
N PRO A 33 8.07 0.26 -8.24
CA PRO A 33 7.89 -0.91 -9.11
C PRO A 33 6.44 -1.43 -9.16
N ASN A 34 5.72 -1.41 -8.04
CA ASN A 34 4.33 -1.86 -8.00
C ASN A 34 3.41 -0.97 -8.87
N ILE A 35 3.57 0.35 -8.78
CA ILE A 35 2.83 1.35 -9.55
C ILE A 35 3.14 1.21 -11.04
N LEU A 36 4.42 1.02 -11.40
CA LEU A 36 4.82 0.78 -12.79
C LEU A 36 4.20 -0.51 -13.35
N CYS A 37 4.24 -1.62 -12.59
CA CYS A 37 3.56 -2.85 -12.99
C CYS A 37 2.05 -2.65 -13.14
N THR A 38 1.42 -1.91 -12.22
CA THR A 38 -0.02 -1.61 -12.30
C THR A 38 -0.38 -0.87 -13.58
N PHE A 39 0.42 0.12 -13.97
CA PHE A 39 0.24 0.87 -15.21
C PHE A 39 0.36 -0.02 -16.45
N LEU A 40 1.39 -0.89 -16.50
CA LEU A 40 1.58 -1.83 -17.60
C LEU A 40 0.44 -2.87 -17.67
N CYS A 41 0.04 -3.44 -16.54
CA CYS A 41 -1.06 -4.40 -16.47
C CYS A 41 -2.40 -3.77 -16.86
N ALA A 42 -2.62 -2.50 -16.52
CA ALA A 42 -3.78 -1.73 -16.98
C ALA A 42 -3.81 -1.62 -18.51
N GLY A 43 -2.69 -1.24 -19.14
CA GLY A 43 -2.61 -1.14 -20.60
C GLY A 43 -2.91 -2.45 -21.32
N VAL A 44 -2.40 -3.58 -20.81
CA VAL A 44 -2.68 -4.91 -21.37
C VAL A 44 -4.17 -5.27 -21.25
N ARG A 45 -4.81 -4.93 -20.13
CA ARG A 45 -6.25 -5.19 -19.93
C ARG A 45 -7.13 -4.37 -20.86
N VAL A 46 -6.77 -3.12 -21.12
CA VAL A 46 -7.46 -2.26 -22.09
C VAL A 46 -7.40 -2.88 -23.49
N ALA A 47 -6.21 -3.29 -23.93
CA ALA A 47 -6.02 -3.94 -25.22
C ALA A 47 -6.77 -5.27 -25.31
N ALA A 48 -6.76 -6.08 -24.24
CA ALA A 48 -7.47 -7.35 -24.20
C ALA A 48 -8.99 -7.17 -24.24
N ALA A 49 -9.53 -6.16 -23.53
CA ALA A 49 -10.95 -5.85 -23.56
C ALA A 49 -11.41 -5.46 -24.97
N GLY A 50 -10.70 -4.54 -25.62
CA GLY A 50 -10.99 -4.14 -27.01
C GLY A 50 -10.93 -5.31 -27.97
N LEU A 51 -9.89 -6.15 -27.90
CA LEU A 51 -9.76 -7.33 -28.74
C LEU A 51 -10.90 -8.34 -28.54
N SER A 52 -11.28 -8.61 -27.28
CA SER A 52 -12.35 -9.55 -26.95
C SER A 52 -13.74 -9.08 -27.35
N ALA A 53 -13.98 -7.76 -27.37
CA ALA A 53 -15.25 -7.18 -27.76
C ALA A 53 -15.37 -6.97 -29.28
N GLY A 54 -14.26 -6.68 -29.96
CA GLY A 54 -14.24 -6.47 -31.40
C GLY A 54 -14.26 -7.76 -32.21
N LEU A 55 -13.77 -8.89 -31.68
CA LEU A 55 -13.69 -10.12 -32.45
C LEU A 55 -15.03 -10.87 -32.49
N SER A 56 -15.52 -11.14 -33.70
CA SER A 56 -16.69 -12.01 -33.90
C SER A 56 -16.45 -13.42 -33.36
N ALA A 57 -17.52 -14.11 -32.95
CA ALA A 57 -17.45 -15.46 -32.39
C ALA A 57 -16.83 -16.51 -33.34
N ASP A 58 -16.90 -16.28 -34.64
CA ASP A 58 -16.30 -17.09 -35.70
C ASP A 58 -14.93 -16.56 -36.19
N GLY A 59 -14.47 -15.42 -35.64
CA GLY A 59 -13.22 -14.74 -36.01
C GLY A 59 -13.20 -14.16 -37.43
N SER A 60 -14.34 -14.11 -38.13
CA SER A 60 -14.39 -13.71 -39.54
C SER A 60 -14.43 -12.20 -39.75
N ASN A 61 -14.85 -11.44 -38.73
CA ASN A 61 -15.00 -9.99 -38.78
C ASN A 61 -14.51 -9.34 -37.47
N PHE A 62 -14.16 -8.05 -37.56
CA PHE A 62 -13.77 -7.22 -36.42
C PHE A 62 -14.66 -5.98 -36.36
N ASP A 63 -15.43 -5.84 -35.28
CA ASP A 63 -16.22 -4.64 -34.99
C ASP A 63 -15.36 -3.63 -34.25
N GLU A 64 -14.81 -2.67 -34.99
CA GLU A 64 -13.98 -1.60 -34.45
C GLU A 64 -14.75 -0.70 -33.47
N THR A 65 -16.05 -0.48 -33.69
CA THR A 65 -16.86 0.36 -32.81
C THR A 65 -17.08 -0.32 -31.45
N ALA A 66 -17.35 -1.62 -31.46
CA ALA A 66 -17.45 -2.41 -30.22
C ALA A 66 -16.09 -2.52 -29.49
N ALA A 67 -15.00 -2.69 -30.24
CA ALA A 67 -13.64 -2.73 -29.71
C ALA A 67 -13.27 -1.42 -29.00
N ASP A 68 -13.50 -0.28 -29.65
CA ASP A 68 -13.18 1.04 -29.11
C ASP A 68 -14.01 1.39 -27.88
N ALA A 69 -15.30 1.07 -27.89
CA ALA A 69 -16.17 1.29 -26.74
C ALA A 69 -15.73 0.48 -25.51
N ALA A 70 -15.39 -0.80 -25.71
CA ALA A 70 -14.91 -1.66 -24.62
C ALA A 70 -13.52 -1.24 -24.11
N ALA A 71 -12.62 -0.85 -25.00
CA ALA A 71 -11.30 -0.34 -24.63
C ALA A 71 -11.41 0.97 -23.83
N ALA A 72 -12.27 1.90 -24.24
CA ALA A 72 -12.50 3.15 -23.55
C ALA A 72 -13.06 2.95 -22.13
N ASP A 73 -14.04 2.07 -21.96
CA ASP A 73 -14.60 1.74 -20.65
C ASP A 73 -13.54 1.11 -19.73
N ALA A 74 -12.81 0.11 -20.22
CA ALA A 74 -11.71 -0.52 -19.49
C ALA A 74 -10.60 0.48 -19.12
N ALA A 75 -10.28 1.43 -20.00
CA ALA A 75 -9.25 2.44 -19.76
C ALA A 75 -9.66 3.39 -18.64
N SER A 76 -10.93 3.82 -18.61
CA SER A 76 -11.45 4.68 -17.56
C SER A 76 -11.40 4.02 -16.18
N GLY A 77 -11.81 2.75 -16.09
CA GLY A 77 -11.75 1.97 -14.85
C GLY A 77 -10.32 1.73 -14.38
N ALA A 78 -9.41 1.41 -15.30
CA ALA A 78 -8.01 1.19 -14.98
C ALA A 78 -7.28 2.47 -14.55
N ALA A 79 -7.58 3.61 -15.17
CA ALA A 79 -7.02 4.92 -14.80
C ALA A 79 -7.49 5.37 -13.41
N GLY A 80 -8.78 5.22 -13.11
CA GLY A 80 -9.32 5.54 -11.77
C GLY A 80 -8.64 4.70 -10.68
N PHE A 81 -8.50 3.40 -10.92
CA PHE A 81 -7.87 2.49 -9.98
C PHE A 81 -6.37 2.78 -9.76
N PHE A 82 -5.63 3.12 -10.82
CA PHE A 82 -4.22 3.52 -10.74
C PHE A 82 -4.03 4.70 -9.77
N TRP A 83 -4.85 5.74 -9.89
CA TRP A 83 -4.75 6.91 -9.01
C TRP A 83 -5.06 6.58 -7.56
N VAL A 84 -5.99 5.67 -7.29
CA VAL A 84 -6.28 5.22 -5.92
C VAL A 84 -5.04 4.58 -5.28
N ILE A 85 -4.32 3.70 -5.99
CA ILE A 85 -3.09 3.09 -5.46
C ILE A 85 -2.00 4.13 -5.17
N VAL A 86 -1.82 5.09 -6.08
CA VAL A 86 -0.85 6.18 -5.91
C VAL A 86 -1.17 7.00 -4.66
N LEU A 87 -2.44 7.43 -4.53
CA LEU A 87 -2.89 8.23 -3.39
C LEU A 87 -2.75 7.46 -2.07
N VAL A 88 -3.16 6.19 -2.02
CA VAL A 88 -3.02 5.36 -0.82
C VAL A 88 -1.55 5.19 -0.44
N SER A 89 -0.66 4.98 -1.41
CA SER A 89 0.79 4.83 -1.15
C SER A 89 1.40 6.11 -0.58
N ILE A 90 1.04 7.28 -1.13
CA ILE A 90 1.48 8.59 -0.64
C ILE A 90 0.94 8.86 0.78
N VAL A 91 -0.34 8.58 1.02
CA VAL A 91 -0.96 8.76 2.34
C VAL A 91 -0.31 7.85 3.37
N CYS A 92 -0.11 6.56 3.05
CA CYS A 92 0.57 5.63 3.94
C CYS A 92 2.00 6.10 4.25
N PHE A 93 2.75 6.56 3.25
CA PHE A 93 4.09 7.11 3.43
C PHE A 93 4.10 8.34 4.34
N ALA A 94 3.23 9.32 4.08
CA ALA A 94 3.14 10.54 4.89
C ALA A 94 2.77 10.23 6.36
N LEU A 95 1.82 9.32 6.57
CA LEU A 95 1.38 8.90 7.90
C LEU A 95 2.43 8.08 8.65
N SER A 96 3.35 7.38 7.96
CA SER A 96 4.46 6.67 8.59
C SER A 96 5.39 7.61 9.37
N PHE A 97 5.55 8.88 8.97
CA PHE A 97 6.30 9.88 9.75
C PHE A 97 5.59 10.26 11.05
N LEU A 98 4.27 10.16 11.08
CA LEU A 98 3.45 10.48 12.25
C LEU A 98 3.36 9.32 13.26
N GLY A 99 3.98 8.17 12.98
CA GLY A 99 4.06 7.00 13.87
C GLY A 99 4.87 7.18 15.17
N LYS A 100 5.38 8.39 15.43
CA LYS A 100 5.99 8.78 16.72
C LYS A 100 5.13 9.78 17.52
N SER A 101 4.12 10.37 16.87
CA SER A 101 3.30 11.47 17.40
C SER A 101 2.30 11.01 18.47
N LYS A 102 1.60 11.96 19.11
CA LYS A 102 0.52 11.65 20.08
C LYS A 102 -0.62 10.84 19.45
N ASN A 103 -0.79 10.95 18.13
CA ASN A 103 -1.85 10.33 17.33
C ASN A 103 -1.41 9.00 16.68
N SER A 104 -0.29 8.44 17.13
CA SER A 104 0.34 7.23 16.56
C SER A 104 -0.59 6.02 16.38
N LEU A 105 -1.64 5.92 17.20
CA LEU A 105 -2.65 4.86 17.07
C LEU A 105 -3.53 5.05 15.85
N ILE A 106 -4.09 6.26 15.66
CA ILE A 106 -4.97 6.56 14.51
C ILE A 106 -4.17 6.45 13.21
N THR A 107 -2.95 7.00 13.20
CA THR A 107 -2.07 6.93 12.02
C THR A 107 -1.68 5.48 11.72
N GLY A 108 -1.38 4.69 12.75
CA GLY A 108 -1.05 3.27 12.58
C GLY A 108 -2.21 2.44 12.03
N VAL A 109 -3.44 2.69 12.47
CA VAL A 109 -4.64 2.02 11.92
C VAL A 109 -4.86 2.37 10.46
N ILE A 110 -4.75 3.64 10.08
CA ILE A 110 -4.93 4.06 8.68
C ILE A 110 -3.85 3.45 7.77
N VAL A 111 -2.58 3.48 8.20
CA VAL A 111 -1.46 2.87 7.46
C VAL A 111 -1.66 1.36 7.32
N LEU A 112 -2.17 0.70 8.36
CA LEU A 112 -2.47 -0.73 8.33
C LEU A 112 -3.59 -1.06 7.33
N LEU A 113 -4.69 -0.30 7.34
CA LEU A 113 -5.77 -0.46 6.36
C LEU A 113 -5.29 -0.21 4.93
N GLY A 114 -4.49 0.82 4.71
CA GLY A 114 -3.89 1.10 3.41
C GLY A 114 -2.92 0.01 2.95
N GLY A 115 -2.12 -0.54 3.86
CA GLY A 115 -1.24 -1.68 3.59
C GLY A 115 -2.02 -2.95 3.21
N ILE A 116 -3.12 -3.26 3.92
CA ILE A 116 -4.02 -4.37 3.56
C ILE A 116 -4.65 -4.14 2.19
N PHE A 117 -5.11 -2.92 1.91
CA PHE A 117 -5.67 -2.57 0.60
C PHE A 117 -4.65 -2.82 -0.52
N ILE A 118 -3.41 -2.33 -0.38
CA ILE A 118 -2.35 -2.57 -1.37
C ILE A 118 -2.07 -4.07 -1.53
N LEU A 119 -2.04 -4.80 -0.42
CA LEU A 119 -1.78 -6.24 -0.42
C LEU A 119 -2.86 -7.01 -1.17
N ILE A 120 -4.14 -6.78 -0.87
CA ILE A 120 -5.29 -7.40 -1.55
C ILE A 120 -5.23 -7.12 -3.06
N ASN A 121 -4.96 -5.88 -3.45
CA ASN A 121 -4.87 -5.51 -4.87
C ASN A 121 -3.68 -6.18 -5.59
N GLY A 122 -2.57 -6.42 -4.89
CA GLY A 122 -1.48 -7.24 -5.38
C GLY A 122 -1.90 -8.68 -5.70
N PHE A 123 -2.82 -9.26 -4.91
CA PHE A 123 -3.36 -10.61 -5.15
C PHE A 123 -4.42 -10.69 -6.26
N ILE A 124 -5.22 -9.64 -6.45
CA ILE A 124 -6.27 -9.59 -7.50
C ILE A 124 -5.67 -9.30 -8.90
N GLY A 125 -4.34 -9.28 -9.02
CA GLY A 125 -3.64 -9.14 -10.30
C GLY A 125 -3.68 -7.73 -10.87
N PHE A 126 -4.04 -6.74 -10.05
CA PHE A 126 -4.04 -5.32 -10.40
C PHE A 126 -2.64 -4.68 -10.29
N GLY A 127 -1.61 -5.49 -10.05
CA GLY A 127 -0.19 -5.12 -10.02
C GLY A 127 0.66 -6.39 -9.98
N SER A 128 1.96 -6.25 -9.70
CA SER A 128 2.79 -7.42 -9.46
C SER A 128 2.50 -7.98 -8.08
N MET A 129 2.17 -9.27 -8.00
CA MET A 129 1.99 -9.95 -6.72
C MET A 129 3.22 -9.82 -5.82
N LEU A 130 4.42 -9.86 -6.40
CA LEU A 130 5.68 -9.68 -5.67
C LEU A 130 5.79 -8.27 -5.06
N TRP A 131 5.61 -7.23 -5.88
CA TRP A 131 5.77 -5.85 -5.41
C TRP A 131 4.60 -5.39 -4.53
N GLY A 132 3.37 -5.79 -4.85
CA GLY A 132 2.19 -5.49 -4.05
C GLY A 132 2.24 -6.13 -2.65
N THR A 133 2.71 -7.38 -2.55
CA THR A 133 2.89 -8.03 -1.23
C THR A 133 4.04 -7.42 -0.43
N ALA A 134 5.16 -7.09 -1.07
CA ALA A 134 6.28 -6.43 -0.41
C ALA A 134 5.89 -5.04 0.13
N THR A 135 5.27 -4.20 -0.70
CA THR A 135 4.80 -2.87 -0.31
C THR A 135 3.70 -2.95 0.75
N GLY A 136 2.69 -3.79 0.55
CA GLY A 136 1.61 -4.00 1.52
C GLY A 136 2.13 -4.48 2.88
N GLY A 137 3.05 -5.46 2.87
CA GLY A 137 3.68 -5.99 4.08
C GLY A 137 4.50 -4.94 4.84
N LEU A 138 5.25 -4.09 4.13
CA LEU A 138 6.03 -3.02 4.74
C LEU A 138 5.14 -1.95 5.39
N TYR A 139 4.03 -1.59 4.75
CA TYR A 139 3.06 -0.66 5.35
C TYR A 139 2.31 -1.29 6.53
N ILE A 140 1.94 -2.57 6.46
CA ILE A 140 1.36 -3.29 7.61
C ILE A 140 2.34 -3.29 8.79
N ALA A 141 3.61 -3.62 8.56
CA ALA A 141 4.65 -3.59 9.59
C ALA A 141 4.84 -2.17 10.17
N SER A 142 4.87 -1.14 9.32
CA SER A 142 4.91 0.27 9.72
C SER A 142 3.73 0.65 10.64
N GLY A 143 2.51 0.25 10.25
CA GLY A 143 1.29 0.49 11.02
C GLY A 143 1.30 -0.20 12.38
N ILE A 144 1.73 -1.46 12.45
CA ILE A 144 1.87 -2.21 13.72
C ILE A 144 2.86 -1.49 14.65
N VAL A 145 4.03 -1.09 14.16
CA VAL A 145 5.03 -0.38 14.96
C VAL A 145 4.48 0.96 15.46
N ALA A 146 3.74 1.70 14.64
CA ALA A 146 3.08 2.95 15.05
C ALA A 146 2.05 2.71 16.18
N ILE A 147 1.25 1.64 16.10
CA ILE A 147 0.31 1.28 17.18
C ILE A 147 1.06 0.93 18.48
N LEU A 148 2.14 0.15 18.38
CA LEU A 148 2.95 -0.25 19.54
C LEU A 148 3.67 0.95 20.20
N ASN A 149 4.07 1.95 19.42
CA ASN A 149 4.68 3.18 19.93
C ASN A 149 3.73 3.99 20.83
N LYS A 150 2.40 3.91 20.64
CA LYS A 150 1.42 4.53 21.55
C LYS A 150 1.40 3.85 22.92
N LYS A 151 1.50 2.50 22.96
CA LYS A 151 1.56 1.72 24.21
C LYS A 151 2.83 1.96 25.03
N ARG A 152 3.92 2.46 24.41
CA ARG A 152 5.18 2.76 25.11
C ARG A 152 5.26 4.18 25.67
N GLY A 153 4.45 5.11 25.15
CA GLY A 153 4.44 6.51 25.57
C GLY A 153 3.30 6.91 26.51
N ASN A 154 2.49 5.94 26.94
CA ASN A 154 1.54 6.03 28.06
C ASN A 154 2.08 5.16 29.20
#